data_AF-A0A2G8JH03-F1
#
_entry.id   AF-A0A2G8JH03-F1
#
_cell.length_a   1.000
_cell.length_b   1.000
_cell.length_c   1.000
_cell.angle_alpha   90.00
_cell.angle_beta   90.00
_cell.angle_gamma   90.00
#
_symmetry.space_group_name_H-M   'P 1'
#
loop_
_entity.id
_entity.type
_entity.pdbx_description
1 polymer ?
#
loop_
_entity_poly.entity_id
_entity_poly.type
_entity_poly.pdbx_seq_one_letter_code
_entity_poly.pdbx_strand_id
1 'polypeptide(L)'
;MGNSLRKTNALTSQTHLDSRKGQPPNIGGKWYNELGSEVELTVDTEGIITGDYYTAVESEPGAKGSQPAHVIGHVSHNGAHDTFGFNVLWKNGASTTSWAGEYKDCNEEPVLFTTWLLTSETDSCLDNWMSTRIGKDCFTRFRQVPLPGKELTEEERSRNNPCAGGESWNYRNQHYDKK
;
A
#
# COMPACT_ATOMS: atom_id res chain seq x y z
N MET A 1 24.81 -34.89 -0.78
CA MET A 1 24.95 -33.74 0.14
C MET A 1 24.19 -32.57 -0.46
N GLY A 2 23.10 -32.13 0.15
CA GLY A 2 22.31 -31.03 -0.41
C GLY A 2 20.87 -31.05 0.08
N ASN A 3 20.63 -30.58 1.32
CA ASN A 3 19.28 -30.19 1.75
C ASN A 3 19.26 -29.36 3.06
N SER A 4 20.22 -28.44 3.24
CA SER A 4 20.31 -27.67 4.50
C SER A 4 19.95 -26.17 4.39
N LEU A 5 19.69 -25.65 3.19
CA LEU A 5 19.50 -24.19 2.99
C LEU A 5 18.03 -23.73 2.90
N ARG A 6 17.06 -24.65 2.82
CA ARG A 6 15.61 -24.29 2.75
C ARG A 6 14.87 -24.36 4.09
N LYS A 7 15.46 -25.00 5.11
CA LYS A 7 14.78 -25.21 6.40
C LYS A 7 14.95 -24.06 7.39
N THR A 8 16.01 -23.25 7.26
CA THR A 8 16.31 -22.16 8.17
C THR A 8 15.34 -20.98 8.03
N ASN A 9 15.01 -20.55 6.80
CA ASN A 9 14.12 -19.40 6.60
C ASN A 9 12.66 -19.67 7.02
N ALA A 10 12.17 -20.91 6.83
CA ALA A 10 10.81 -21.29 7.22
C ALA A 10 10.63 -21.33 8.76
N LEU A 11 11.67 -21.73 9.49
CA LEU A 11 11.65 -21.75 10.95
C LEU A 11 11.62 -20.33 11.54
N THR A 12 12.40 -19.39 10.98
CA THR A 12 12.44 -17.98 11.43
C THR A 12 11.11 -17.25 11.18
N SER A 13 10.49 -17.46 10.01
CA SER A 13 9.17 -16.88 9.72
C SER A 13 8.06 -17.46 10.62
N GLN A 14 8.11 -18.76 10.95
CA GLN A 14 7.11 -19.38 11.81
C GLN A 14 7.22 -18.89 13.26
N THR A 15 8.43 -18.75 13.81
CA THR A 15 8.65 -18.22 15.17
C THR A 15 8.22 -16.77 15.33
N HIS A 16 8.31 -15.95 14.26
CA HIS A 16 7.87 -14.56 14.27
C HIS A 16 6.34 -14.41 14.11
N LEU A 17 5.71 -15.32 13.37
CA LEU A 17 4.23 -15.41 13.33
C LEU A 17 3.66 -15.86 14.68
N ASP A 18 4.34 -16.76 15.38
CA ASP A 18 3.95 -17.23 16.71
C ASP A 18 4.10 -16.12 17.79
N SER A 19 5.02 -15.16 17.63
CA SER A 19 5.20 -14.05 18.56
C SER A 19 4.16 -12.92 18.44
N ARG A 20 3.45 -12.81 17.30
CA ARG A 20 2.36 -11.81 17.11
C ARG A 20 0.97 -12.32 17.45
N LYS A 21 0.84 -13.57 17.91
CA LYS A 21 -0.47 -14.19 18.14
C LYS A 21 -1.28 -13.39 19.18
N GLY A 22 -2.40 -12.82 18.75
CA GLY A 22 -3.26 -11.98 19.59
C GLY A 22 -2.88 -10.49 19.64
N GLN A 23 -1.91 -10.05 18.85
CA GLN A 23 -1.60 -8.63 18.67
C GLN A 23 -2.15 -8.12 17.33
N PRO A 24 -2.81 -6.95 17.29
CA PRO A 24 -3.27 -6.36 16.03
C PRO A 24 -2.07 -6.00 15.13
N PRO A 25 -2.26 -6.02 13.80
CA PRO A 25 -1.21 -5.61 12.87
C PRO A 25 -0.84 -4.14 13.09
N ASN A 26 0.46 -3.88 13.18
CA ASN A 26 0.98 -2.53 13.42
C ASN A 26 1.02 -1.72 12.12
N ILE A 27 -0.14 -1.26 11.67
CA ILE A 27 -0.29 -0.45 10.44
C ILE A 27 -0.27 1.06 10.71
N GLY A 28 -0.24 1.52 11.96
CA GLY A 28 -0.15 2.95 12.29
C GLY A 28 1.19 3.57 11.90
N GLY A 29 1.21 4.87 11.63
CA GLY A 29 2.38 5.64 11.21
C GLY A 29 2.52 5.78 9.69
N LYS A 30 3.72 6.15 9.25
CA LYS A 30 4.02 6.42 7.84
C LYS A 30 4.36 5.19 7.04
N TRP A 31 3.95 5.23 5.77
CA TRP A 31 4.13 4.19 4.78
C TRP A 31 4.36 4.79 3.39
N TYR A 32 5.17 4.11 2.58
CA TYR A 32 5.57 4.54 1.24
C TYR A 32 5.40 3.41 0.24
N ASN A 33 4.72 3.68 -0.88
CA ASN A 33 4.60 2.70 -1.95
C ASN A 33 5.71 2.83 -3.02
N GLU A 34 5.73 1.88 -3.94
CA GLU A 34 6.68 1.79 -5.04
C GLU A 34 6.56 2.94 -6.06
N LEU A 35 5.45 3.67 -6.06
CA LEU A 35 5.23 4.85 -6.90
C LEU A 35 5.73 6.15 -6.24
N GLY A 36 6.19 6.07 -4.99
CA GLY A 36 6.65 7.21 -4.20
C GLY A 36 5.53 7.94 -3.45
N SER A 37 4.30 7.42 -3.47
CA SER A 37 3.20 7.94 -2.65
C SER A 37 3.47 7.68 -1.16
N GLU A 38 2.97 8.57 -0.31
CA GLU A 38 3.07 8.50 1.16
C GLU A 38 1.66 8.41 1.74
N VAL A 39 1.49 7.57 2.77
CA VAL A 39 0.28 7.53 3.58
C VAL A 39 0.66 7.52 5.06
N GLU A 40 -0.01 8.35 5.85
CA GLU A 40 0.15 8.42 7.31
C GLU A 40 -1.14 7.97 7.97
N LEU A 41 -1.07 6.83 8.69
CA LEU A 41 -2.24 6.15 9.25
C LEU A 41 -2.27 6.26 10.78
N THR A 42 -3.45 6.44 11.33
CA THR A 42 -3.75 6.29 12.76
C THR A 42 -4.80 5.19 12.91
N VAL A 43 -4.61 4.32 13.90
CA VAL A 43 -5.53 3.23 14.22
C VAL A 43 -6.00 3.38 15.65
N ASP A 44 -7.31 3.38 15.88
CA ASP A 44 -7.88 3.42 17.23
C ASP A 44 -8.04 2.02 17.84
N THR A 45 -8.58 1.95 19.06
CA THR A 45 -8.75 0.69 19.80
C THR A 45 -9.77 -0.27 19.18
N GLU A 46 -10.67 0.25 18.35
CA GLU A 46 -11.70 -0.53 17.63
C GLU A 46 -11.23 -0.91 16.21
N GLY A 47 -10.00 -0.56 15.84
CA GLY A 47 -9.44 -0.84 14.53
C GLY A 47 -9.93 0.10 13.44
N ILE A 48 -10.50 1.27 13.78
CA ILE A 48 -10.79 2.31 12.79
C ILE A 48 -9.49 2.91 12.32
N ILE A 49 -9.31 2.94 11.00
CA ILE A 49 -8.19 3.59 10.34
C ILE A 49 -8.63 4.99 9.94
N THR A 50 -7.83 5.98 10.31
CA THR A 50 -7.91 7.36 9.80
C THR A 50 -6.53 7.81 9.31
N GLY A 51 -6.46 8.89 8.54
CA GLY A 51 -5.17 9.40 8.09
C GLY A 51 -5.24 10.28 6.86
N ASP A 52 -4.08 10.51 6.27
CA ASP A 52 -3.91 11.32 5.07
C ASP A 52 -3.06 10.59 4.03
N TYR A 53 -3.49 10.64 2.78
CA TYR A 53 -2.81 10.04 1.64
C TYR A 53 -2.28 11.13 0.69
N TYR A 54 -1.00 11.04 0.39
CA TYR A 54 -0.26 11.93 -0.51
C TYR A 54 0.18 11.13 -1.74
N THR A 55 -0.57 11.24 -2.83
CA THR A 55 -0.20 10.55 -4.07
C THR A 55 0.91 11.27 -4.83
N ALA A 56 1.92 10.50 -5.25
CA ALA A 56 2.98 10.97 -6.15
C ALA A 56 2.54 11.02 -7.62
N VAL A 57 1.49 10.27 -7.99
CA VAL A 57 0.99 10.15 -9.36
C VAL A 57 -0.46 10.59 -9.47
N GLU A 58 -0.85 11.04 -10.66
CA GLU A 58 -2.23 11.35 -11.02
C GLU A 58 -2.45 11.08 -12.52
N SER A 59 -3.70 10.82 -12.91
CA SER A 59 -4.03 10.52 -14.30
C SER A 59 -3.88 11.73 -15.23
N GLU A 60 -4.15 12.91 -14.69
CA GLU A 60 -4.05 14.20 -15.37
C GLU A 60 -3.76 15.29 -14.32
N PRO A 61 -3.14 16.42 -14.71
CA PRO A 61 -2.83 17.50 -13.78
C PRO A 61 -4.03 17.97 -12.96
N GLY A 62 -3.94 17.87 -11.64
CA GLY A 62 -4.97 18.29 -10.70
C GLY A 62 -6.07 17.25 -10.41
N ALA A 63 -5.99 16.03 -10.95
CA ALA A 63 -6.94 14.96 -10.65
C ALA A 63 -6.88 14.52 -9.18
N LYS A 64 -5.73 14.62 -8.52
CA LYS A 64 -5.61 14.28 -7.09
C LYS A 64 -6.21 15.32 -6.14
N GLY A 65 -6.50 16.53 -6.64
CA GLY A 65 -6.88 17.69 -5.82
C GLY A 65 -5.68 18.46 -5.27
N SER A 66 -5.95 19.50 -4.48
CA SER A 66 -4.95 20.43 -3.95
C SER A 66 -4.47 20.11 -2.53
N GLN A 67 -5.15 19.21 -1.84
CA GLN A 67 -4.85 18.78 -0.47
C GLN A 67 -4.59 17.27 -0.45
N PRO A 68 -3.90 16.74 0.59
CA PRO A 68 -3.93 15.31 0.83
C PRO A 68 -5.36 14.81 0.94
N ALA A 69 -5.57 13.57 0.54
CA ALA A 69 -6.88 12.97 0.56
C ALA A 69 -7.04 12.14 1.84
N HIS A 70 -8.15 12.34 2.53
CA HIS A 70 -8.38 11.71 3.82
C HIS A 70 -8.64 10.20 3.67
N VAL A 71 -8.04 9.44 4.58
CA VAL A 71 -8.17 7.98 4.68
C VAL A 71 -9.21 7.64 5.72
N ILE A 72 -10.13 6.72 5.37
CA ILE A 72 -11.01 6.03 6.33
C ILE A 72 -11.03 4.54 6.03
N GLY A 73 -10.89 3.70 7.05
CA GLY A 73 -10.86 2.26 6.88
C GLY A 73 -11.00 1.47 8.17
N HIS A 74 -10.74 0.17 8.07
CA HIS A 74 -10.77 -0.76 9.18
C HIS A 74 -9.62 -1.77 9.10
N VAL A 75 -9.16 -2.20 10.25
CA VAL A 75 -8.22 -3.31 10.42
C VAL A 75 -8.69 -4.25 11.52
N SER A 76 -8.27 -5.51 11.46
CA SER A 76 -8.50 -6.46 12.56
C SER A 76 -7.84 -5.95 13.84
N HIS A 77 -8.64 -5.58 14.84
CA HIS A 77 -8.14 -5.04 16.11
C HIS A 77 -7.91 -6.10 17.19
N ASN A 78 -8.44 -7.32 17.00
CA ASN A 78 -8.32 -8.43 17.95
C ASN A 78 -7.07 -9.31 17.75
N GLY A 79 -6.21 -8.98 16.78
CA GLY A 79 -4.98 -9.72 16.48
C GLY A 79 -5.18 -11.15 15.98
N ALA A 80 -6.40 -11.50 15.56
CA ALA A 80 -6.69 -12.80 14.95
C ALA A 80 -6.31 -12.84 13.46
N HIS A 81 -6.30 -11.68 12.80
CA HIS A 81 -6.06 -11.53 11.38
C HIS A 81 -5.17 -10.31 11.10
N ASP A 82 -4.47 -10.34 9.97
CA ASP A 82 -3.58 -9.26 9.52
C ASP A 82 -4.19 -8.43 8.37
N THR A 83 -5.46 -8.67 8.03
CA THR A 83 -6.13 -8.01 6.92
C THR A 83 -6.66 -6.63 7.30
N PHE A 84 -6.62 -5.70 6.35
CA PHE A 84 -7.15 -4.35 6.49
C PHE A 84 -7.71 -3.85 5.16
N GLY A 85 -8.46 -2.75 5.22
CA GLY A 85 -8.82 -2.00 4.03
C GLY A 85 -9.13 -0.55 4.37
N PHE A 86 -8.85 0.34 3.43
CA PHE A 86 -9.12 1.78 3.58
C PHE A 86 -9.51 2.41 2.25
N ASN A 87 -10.15 3.57 2.32
CA ASN A 87 -10.68 4.30 1.18
C ASN A 87 -10.18 5.74 1.20
N VAL A 88 -10.07 6.33 0.01
CA VAL A 88 -9.69 7.72 -0.21
C VAL A 88 -10.57 8.30 -1.32
N LEU A 89 -11.09 9.51 -1.10
CA LEU A 89 -11.81 10.28 -2.11
C LEU A 89 -10.89 11.35 -2.70
N TRP A 90 -10.75 11.35 -4.02
CA TRP A 90 -9.93 12.32 -4.75
C TRP A 90 -10.78 13.49 -5.21
N LYS A 91 -10.22 14.71 -5.13
CA LYS A 91 -10.83 15.93 -5.69
C LYS A 91 -12.33 16.03 -5.34
N ASN A 92 -12.66 15.94 -4.05
CA ASN A 92 -14.03 16.01 -3.54
C ASN A 92 -15.01 14.97 -4.12
N GLY A 93 -14.51 13.80 -4.53
CA GLY A 93 -15.35 12.68 -4.98
C GLY A 93 -15.40 12.46 -6.50
N ALA A 94 -14.63 13.21 -7.30
CA ALA A 94 -14.51 12.96 -8.74
C ALA A 94 -13.95 11.56 -9.05
N SER A 95 -13.21 10.97 -8.09
CA SER A 95 -12.92 9.54 -8.07
C SER A 95 -12.70 9.05 -6.64
N THR A 96 -12.78 7.75 -6.45
CA THR A 96 -12.49 7.08 -5.18
C THR A 96 -11.50 5.94 -5.40
N THR A 97 -10.66 5.65 -4.42
CA THR A 97 -9.82 4.46 -4.42
C THR A 97 -9.97 3.70 -3.12
N SER A 98 -10.19 2.41 -3.24
CA SER A 98 -10.30 1.48 -2.11
C SER A 98 -9.14 0.49 -2.18
N TRP A 99 -8.35 0.41 -1.11
CA TRP A 99 -7.31 -0.60 -0.94
C TRP A 99 -7.82 -1.68 0.01
N ALA A 100 -7.58 -2.93 -0.35
CA ALA A 100 -7.74 -4.08 0.52
C ALA A 100 -6.45 -4.90 0.51
N GLY A 101 -6.02 -5.37 1.69
CA GLY A 101 -4.72 -5.99 1.81
C GLY A 101 -4.46 -6.68 3.13
N GLU A 102 -3.20 -7.03 3.32
CA GLU A 102 -2.70 -7.63 4.54
C GLU A 102 -1.35 -7.05 4.96
N TYR A 103 -1.14 -6.99 6.27
CA TYR A 103 0.15 -6.71 6.88
C TYR A 103 1.00 -7.98 6.88
N LYS A 104 2.27 -7.86 6.51
CA LYS A 104 3.28 -8.91 6.62
C LYS A 104 4.53 -8.39 7.28
N ASP A 105 5.20 -9.29 7.97
CA ASP A 105 6.57 -9.10 8.42
C ASP A 105 7.48 -9.96 7.52
N CYS A 106 8.24 -9.30 6.66
CA CYS A 106 9.07 -9.94 5.63
C CYS A 106 10.54 -9.81 5.99
N ASN A 107 11.04 -10.74 6.81
CA ASN A 107 12.41 -10.72 7.36
C ASN A 107 12.67 -9.47 8.22
N GLU A 108 11.80 -9.22 9.21
CA GLU A 108 11.89 -8.08 10.14
C GLU A 108 11.57 -6.72 9.51
N GLU A 109 11.10 -6.72 8.26
CA GLU A 109 10.60 -5.53 7.56
C GLU A 109 9.07 -5.58 7.46
N PRO A 110 8.35 -4.63 8.09
CA PRO A 110 6.91 -4.49 7.93
C PRO A 110 6.53 -4.08 6.50
N VAL A 111 5.57 -4.79 5.91
CA VAL A 111 5.07 -4.55 4.55
C VAL A 111 3.55 -4.59 4.53
N LEU A 112 2.93 -3.68 3.78
CA LEU A 112 1.51 -3.77 3.45
C LEU A 112 1.36 -4.17 1.98
N PHE A 113 0.82 -5.36 1.73
CA PHE A 113 0.48 -5.81 0.39
C PHE A 113 -0.98 -5.51 0.12
N THR A 114 -1.27 -4.76 -0.93
CA THR A 114 -2.63 -4.33 -1.25
C THR A 114 -2.99 -4.57 -2.71
N THR A 115 -4.28 -4.76 -2.95
CA THR A 115 -4.91 -4.57 -4.25
C THR A 115 -5.85 -3.38 -4.11
N TRP A 116 -5.92 -2.54 -5.13
CA TRP A 116 -6.81 -1.39 -5.13
C TRP A 116 -7.75 -1.38 -6.32
N LEU A 117 -8.91 -0.77 -6.11
CA LEU A 117 -9.86 -0.38 -7.15
C LEU A 117 -9.97 1.14 -7.14
N LEU A 118 -9.75 1.77 -8.29
CA LEU A 118 -9.99 3.19 -8.49
C LEU A 118 -11.19 3.35 -9.40
N THR A 119 -12.28 3.91 -8.88
CA THR A 119 -13.48 4.20 -9.63
C THR A 119 -13.59 5.69 -9.88
N SER A 120 -13.59 6.09 -11.15
CA SER A 120 -13.83 7.46 -11.60
C SER A 120 -15.32 7.69 -11.82
N GLU A 121 -15.79 8.89 -11.50
CA GLU A 121 -17.11 9.34 -11.93
C GLU A 121 -17.18 9.33 -13.47
N THR A 122 -18.34 8.94 -14.00
CA THR A 122 -18.59 8.88 -15.45
C THR A 122 -19.82 9.70 -15.80
N ASP A 123 -19.81 10.34 -16.98
CA ASP A 123 -20.88 11.25 -17.41
C ASP A 123 -22.23 10.55 -17.63
N SER A 124 -22.23 9.24 -17.92
CA SER A 124 -23.45 8.49 -18.18
C SER A 124 -23.40 7.05 -17.66
N CYS A 125 -24.58 6.43 -17.47
CA CYS A 125 -24.68 5.01 -17.14
C CYS A 125 -24.05 4.10 -18.19
N LEU A 126 -24.04 4.53 -19.46
CA LEU A 126 -23.46 3.77 -20.56
C LEU A 126 -21.93 3.76 -20.49
N ASP A 127 -21.30 4.73 -19.82
CA ASP A 127 -19.85 4.83 -19.69
C ASP A 127 -19.31 4.10 -18.43
N ASN A 128 -20.19 3.60 -17.56
CA ASN A 128 -19.76 2.94 -16.32
C ASN A 128 -18.89 1.70 -16.55
N TRP A 129 -18.96 1.05 -17.72
CA TRP A 129 -18.13 -0.12 -18.04
C TRP A 129 -16.62 0.17 -17.98
N MET A 130 -16.21 1.43 -18.17
CA MET A 130 -14.81 1.87 -18.13
C MET A 130 -14.45 2.66 -16.85
N SER A 131 -15.35 2.71 -15.86
CA SER A 131 -15.19 3.56 -14.68
C SER A 131 -14.08 3.10 -13.72
N THR A 132 -13.77 1.80 -13.72
CA THR A 132 -12.96 1.20 -12.65
C THR A 132 -11.64 0.63 -13.17
N ARG A 133 -10.55 1.10 -12.58
CA ARG A 133 -9.19 0.58 -12.75
C ARG A 133 -8.82 -0.30 -11.56
N ILE A 134 -7.94 -1.27 -11.78
CA ILE A 134 -7.43 -2.18 -10.74
C ILE A 134 -5.90 -2.17 -10.75
N GLY A 135 -5.31 -2.21 -9.57
CA GLY A 135 -3.87 -2.34 -9.42
C GLY A 135 -3.48 -2.92 -8.07
N LYS A 136 -2.19 -2.86 -7.78
CA LYS A 136 -1.60 -3.26 -6.51
C LYS A 136 -0.62 -2.20 -6.09
N ASP A 137 -0.55 -1.97 -4.79
CA ASP A 137 0.50 -1.17 -4.17
C ASP A 137 1.16 -2.01 -3.07
N CYS A 138 2.47 -1.86 -2.94
CA CYS A 138 3.26 -2.47 -1.88
C CYS A 138 3.86 -1.35 -1.02
N PHE A 139 3.41 -1.24 0.23
CA PHE A 139 3.85 -0.18 1.13
C PHE A 139 4.91 -0.68 2.11
N THR A 140 5.88 0.17 2.39
CA THR A 140 6.99 -0.08 3.32
C THR A 140 7.18 1.11 4.26
N ARG A 141 7.98 0.93 5.31
CA ARG A 141 8.29 2.00 6.28
C ARG A 141 9.31 3.03 5.78
N PHE A 142 9.91 2.80 4.62
CA PHE A 142 10.98 3.63 4.07
C PHE A 142 10.70 3.97 2.61
N ARG A 143 11.28 5.07 2.12
CA ARG A 143 10.98 5.53 0.75
C ARG A 143 11.57 4.57 -0.27
N GLN A 144 10.73 4.19 -1.24
CA GLN A 144 11.13 3.36 -2.38
C GLN A 144 11.63 4.19 -3.55
N VAL A 145 11.13 5.43 -3.66
CA VAL A 145 11.50 6.40 -4.70
C VAL A 145 12.14 7.62 -4.01
N PRO A 146 13.31 8.09 -4.48
CA PRO A 146 13.92 9.30 -3.96
C PRO A 146 13.02 10.53 -4.19
N LEU A 147 13.09 11.50 -3.26
CA LEU A 147 12.47 12.80 -3.49
C LEU A 147 13.18 13.54 -4.63
N PRO A 148 12.49 14.44 -5.35
CA PRO A 148 13.12 15.27 -6.39
C PRO A 148 14.38 15.97 -5.86
N GLY A 149 15.51 15.74 -6.51
CA GLY A 149 16.80 16.33 -6.15
C GLY A 149 17.47 15.75 -4.89
N LYS A 150 16.98 14.63 -4.36
CA LYS A 150 17.60 13.91 -3.23
C LYS A 150 17.86 12.47 -3.62
N GLU A 151 18.97 11.92 -3.16
CA GLU A 151 19.19 10.47 -3.21
C GLU A 151 18.54 9.78 -2.01
N LEU A 152 18.19 8.51 -2.18
CA LEU A 152 17.93 7.63 -1.03
C LEU A 152 19.21 7.51 -0.19
N THR A 153 19.05 7.45 1.12
CA THR A 153 20.15 7.19 2.05
C THR A 153 20.77 5.81 1.80
N GLU A 154 22.02 5.61 2.26
CA GLU A 154 22.68 4.30 2.17
C GLU A 154 21.88 3.21 2.90
N GLU A 155 21.26 3.56 4.03
CA GLU A 155 20.39 2.67 4.78
C GLU A 155 19.17 2.24 3.93
N GLU A 156 18.44 3.20 3.35
CA GLU A 156 17.29 2.93 2.48
C GLU A 156 17.67 2.11 1.23
N ARG A 157 18.85 2.38 0.65
CA ARG A 157 19.35 1.65 -0.52
C ARG A 157 19.81 0.22 -0.18
N SER A 158 20.30 0.01 1.04
CA SER A 158 20.81 -1.28 1.51
C SER A 158 19.71 -2.24 2.00
N ARG A 159 18.52 -1.72 2.34
CA ARG A 159 17.40 -2.54 2.78
C ARG A 159 16.91 -3.44 1.65
N ASN A 160 16.63 -4.69 1.98
CA ASN A 160 15.98 -5.60 1.06
C ASN A 160 14.58 -5.07 0.76
N ASN A 161 14.33 -4.60 -0.46
CA ASN A 161 13.03 -4.04 -0.83
C ASN A 161 12.04 -5.18 -1.17
N PRO A 162 11.08 -5.52 -0.29
CA PRO A 162 10.11 -6.57 -0.58
C PRO A 162 9.16 -6.20 -1.74
N CYS A 163 9.09 -4.91 -2.09
CA CYS A 163 8.32 -4.39 -3.22
C CYS A 163 9.10 -4.40 -4.56
N ALA A 164 10.43 -4.64 -4.55
CA ALA A 164 11.25 -4.65 -5.77
C ALA A 164 11.04 -5.89 -6.66
N GLY A 165 10.52 -7.00 -6.10
CA GLY A 165 10.32 -8.27 -6.83
C GLY A 165 9.23 -8.26 -7.92
N GLY A 166 8.64 -7.09 -8.19
CA GLY A 166 7.53 -6.89 -9.12
C GLY A 166 7.90 -6.43 -10.53
N GLU A 167 9.15 -6.63 -10.99
CA GLU A 167 9.62 -6.24 -12.34
C GLU A 167 8.80 -6.83 -13.52
N SER A 168 7.81 -7.69 -13.25
CA SER A 168 6.85 -8.18 -14.27
C SER A 168 5.54 -7.39 -14.39
N TRP A 169 5.21 -6.49 -13.46
CA TRP A 169 3.93 -5.76 -13.47
C TRP A 169 4.05 -4.23 -13.42
N ASN A 170 5.20 -3.73 -12.99
CA ASN A 170 5.47 -2.30 -12.90
C ASN A 170 5.67 -1.71 -14.31
N TYR A 171 4.63 -1.03 -14.81
CA TYR A 171 4.51 -0.10 -15.96
C TYR A 171 3.52 -0.48 -17.06
N ARG A 172 3.37 -1.76 -17.44
CA ARG A 172 2.61 -2.08 -18.68
C ARG A 172 1.08 -2.08 -18.57
N ASN A 173 0.52 -2.19 -17.36
CA ASN A 173 -0.93 -2.20 -17.17
C ASN A 173 -1.49 -0.95 -16.48
N GLN A 174 -0.64 0.01 -16.12
CA GLN A 174 -1.06 1.35 -15.69
C GLN A 174 -0.94 2.34 -16.85
N HIS A 175 -1.30 1.91 -18.07
CA HIS A 175 -1.65 2.86 -19.09
C HIS A 175 -2.85 3.65 -18.55
N TYR A 176 -2.55 4.81 -17.96
CA TYR A 176 -3.44 5.94 -17.95
C TYR A 176 -3.71 6.21 -19.42
N ASP A 177 -4.70 5.51 -19.99
CA ASP A 177 -5.27 5.88 -21.27
C ASP A 177 -5.78 7.30 -21.07
N LYS A 178 -4.94 8.24 -21.51
CA LYS A 178 -5.35 9.61 -21.74
C LYS A 178 -6.51 9.50 -22.70
N LYS A 179 -7.70 9.87 -22.23
CA LYS A 179 -8.76 10.28 -23.15
C LYS A 179 -8.24 11.45 -23.99
#